data_AF-A0A5C6MB98-F1
#
_entry.id   AF-A0A5C6MB98-F1
#
_cell.length_a   1.000
_cell.length_b   1.000
_cell.length_c   1.000
_cell.angle_alpha   90.00
_cell.angle_beta   90.00
_cell.angle_gamma   90.00
#
_symmetry.space_group_name_H-M   'P 1'
#
loop_
_entity.id
_entity.type
_entity.pdbx_description
1 polymer ?
#
loop_
_entity_poly.entity_id
_entity_poly.type
_entity_poly.pdbx_seq_one_letter_code
_entity_poly.pdbx_strand_id
1 'polypeptide(L)'
;SLMAAYRLISQVPQLPNAGNRRMWRAATYFERRLQQLCPENDPATACKELLVFLDRILATVIVKIEVGSHADAYTLFESLNNRGEKLTGVDLIKNKMLASLEQSDPGQIEAHFDQWNALIAHLGSDETDQERFFRHFYNGFRSRLKEVVNVPVATGSNLIKIYEKLINHDARGCLSQLATAAQQYALLLADGQPDPSKKLEYAFLNLLRVQGAPGYLLALNLLVRQKELGLDAKRLTSIVGVIVRFFARRNITDLPPTRDLTRLFMAIVEDLTQQAATGDEVEQLIRQHLIDASASDDVFREKLRGPVYDENTPATRFLLCSLAEEEMTRESWVDLWKVNGKHYDWTIEHIFPQGANIPRAWIDMIADGDAELATEYQESCGDMLGNLTLSAYNSSLSNMPFEKKRDRVDRKGRPVGYKNNFCLNRDLAKAKSWTVQQIKKRTEGLVKDILRFFVETIFVLRQGAIDRAQQDCQRGHPLLSVNQFKGLCGMRILRLVDTDDRAQKIAGFVLKNVVKQLPPLLLRPFVRPLIAWNLVKNT
;
A
#
# COMPACT_ATOMS: atom_id res chain seq x y z
N SER A 1 20.88 38.21 4.56
CA SER A 1 19.93 37.85 5.64
C SER A 1 19.28 39.12 6.24
N LEU A 2 18.22 39.01 7.06
CA LEU A 2 17.55 40.16 7.71
C LEU A 2 18.51 40.97 8.61
N MET A 3 19.32 40.29 9.44
CA MET A 3 20.26 40.94 10.36
C MET A 3 21.34 41.76 9.64
N ALA A 4 21.80 41.30 8.49
CA ALA A 4 22.73 42.06 7.65
C ALA A 4 22.10 43.35 7.09
N ALA A 5 20.79 43.32 6.77
CA ALA A 5 20.07 44.52 6.33
C ALA A 5 19.96 45.59 7.43
N TYR A 6 19.86 45.16 8.69
CA TYR A 6 19.91 46.03 9.87
C TYR A 6 21.34 46.28 10.39
N ARG A 7 22.38 45.89 9.64
CA ARG A 7 23.81 46.09 9.97
C ARG A 7 24.25 45.49 11.30
N LEU A 8 23.54 44.47 11.79
CA LEU A 8 23.89 43.75 13.02
C LEU A 8 25.04 42.76 12.81
N ILE A 9 25.22 42.30 11.58
CA ILE A 9 26.28 41.38 11.16
C ILE A 9 26.85 41.80 9.80
N SER A 10 27.98 41.21 9.42
CA SER A 10 28.64 41.37 8.12
C SER A 10 27.68 41.12 6.96
N GLN A 11 27.90 41.79 5.81
CA GLN A 11 27.04 41.62 4.64
C GLN A 11 27.07 40.18 4.12
N VAL A 12 25.88 39.59 3.97
CA VAL A 12 25.65 38.25 3.39
C VAL A 12 24.63 38.40 2.26
N PRO A 13 24.77 37.69 1.13
CA PRO A 13 23.85 37.76 0.00
C PRO A 13 22.37 37.67 0.42
N GLN A 14 21.55 38.49 -0.24
CA GLN A 14 20.11 38.56 0.04
C GLN A 14 19.40 37.41 -0.67
N LEU A 15 18.66 36.61 0.09
CA LEU A 15 17.88 35.50 -0.45
C LEU A 15 16.77 36.01 -1.39
N PRO A 16 16.45 35.30 -2.48
CA PRO A 16 15.31 35.62 -3.33
C PRO A 16 14.01 35.71 -2.52
N ASN A 17 13.13 36.65 -2.89
CA ASN A 17 11.84 36.90 -2.23
C ASN A 17 11.93 37.19 -0.72
N ALA A 18 13.06 37.71 -0.23
CA ALA A 18 13.28 37.98 1.19
C ALA A 18 12.12 38.78 1.85
N GLY A 19 11.59 39.80 1.17
CA GLY A 19 10.48 40.64 1.68
C GLY A 19 9.17 39.89 1.91
N ASN A 20 8.95 38.74 1.26
CA ASN A 20 7.74 37.93 1.44
C ASN A 20 7.84 36.96 2.63
N ARG A 21 9.03 36.80 3.23
CA ARG A 21 9.24 35.89 4.35
C ARG A 21 8.68 36.48 5.65
N ARG A 22 8.14 35.62 6.54
CA ARG A 22 7.49 36.02 7.80
C ARG A 22 8.36 36.93 8.67
N MET A 23 9.64 36.61 8.82
CA MET A 23 10.59 37.41 9.62
C MET A 23 10.78 38.83 9.07
N TRP A 24 10.83 39.00 7.74
CA TRP A 24 10.91 40.32 7.13
C TRP A 24 9.63 41.12 7.32
N ARG A 25 8.47 40.48 7.12
CA ARG A 25 7.16 41.11 7.37
C ARG A 25 7.02 41.55 8.83
N ALA A 26 7.50 40.74 9.77
CA ALA A 26 7.52 41.08 11.19
C ALA A 26 8.45 42.26 11.48
N ALA A 27 9.67 42.28 10.95
CA ALA A 27 10.61 43.39 11.11
C ALA A 27 10.03 44.69 10.54
N THR A 28 9.51 44.67 9.31
CA THR A 28 8.84 45.83 8.69
C THR A 28 7.61 46.28 9.48
N TYR A 29 6.86 45.35 10.09
CA TYR A 29 5.75 45.69 10.97
C TYR A 29 6.24 46.49 12.19
N PHE A 30 7.25 45.99 12.91
CA PHE A 30 7.78 46.66 14.09
C PHE A 30 8.45 47.99 13.75
N GLU A 31 9.16 48.07 12.64
CA GLU A 31 9.76 49.32 12.15
C GLU A 31 8.69 50.39 11.88
N ARG A 32 7.60 50.04 11.22
CA ARG A 32 6.46 50.95 11.02
C ARG A 32 5.81 51.38 12.33
N ARG A 33 5.69 50.47 13.30
CA ARG A 33 5.16 50.80 14.63
C ARG A 33 6.06 51.77 15.38
N LEU A 34 7.38 51.59 15.30
CA LEU A 34 8.34 52.51 15.91
C LEU A 34 8.30 53.90 15.24
N GLN A 35 8.19 53.96 13.91
CA GLN A 35 8.02 55.21 13.18
C GLN A 35 6.75 55.97 13.60
N GLN A 36 5.64 55.27 13.85
CA GLN A 36 4.40 55.88 14.35
C GLN A 36 4.53 56.47 15.77
N LEU A 37 5.46 55.95 16.58
CA LEU A 37 5.73 56.42 17.94
C LEU A 37 6.73 57.58 17.98
N CYS A 38 7.40 57.88 16.86
CA CYS A 38 8.43 58.90 16.74
C CYS A 38 7.94 60.07 15.86
N PRO A 39 7.34 61.14 16.43
CA PRO A 39 6.95 62.31 15.66
C PRO A 39 8.17 62.98 15.01
N GLU A 40 8.13 63.20 13.69
CA GLU A 40 9.25 63.72 12.89
C GLU A 40 9.76 65.10 13.35
N ASN A 41 8.90 65.88 14.02
CA ASN A 41 9.18 67.25 14.45
C ASN A 41 9.46 67.38 15.97
N ASP A 42 9.57 66.29 16.72
CA ASP A 42 9.90 66.32 18.16
C ASP A 42 10.85 65.17 18.57
N PRO A 43 12.17 65.37 18.40
CA PRO A 43 13.17 64.37 18.75
C PRO A 43 13.21 64.01 20.24
N ALA A 44 12.84 64.94 21.13
CA ALA A 44 12.88 64.70 22.57
C ALA A 44 11.77 63.74 23.00
N THR A 45 10.56 63.93 22.47
CA THR A 45 9.44 63.02 22.69
C THR A 45 9.70 61.66 22.03
N ALA A 46 10.23 61.62 20.81
CA ALA A 46 10.60 60.37 20.15
C ALA A 46 11.61 59.55 20.97
N CYS A 47 12.65 60.19 21.52
CA CYS A 47 13.64 59.54 22.37
C CYS A 47 13.01 58.95 23.64
N LYS A 48 12.11 59.70 24.29
CA LYS A 48 11.39 59.25 25.48
C LYS A 48 10.52 58.03 25.20
N GLU A 49 9.75 58.03 24.11
CA GLU A 49 8.88 56.90 23.73
C GLU A 49 9.70 55.64 23.39
N LEU A 50 10.84 55.79 22.72
CA LEU A 50 11.75 54.67 22.43
C LEU A 50 12.35 54.06 23.70
N LEU A 51 12.73 54.87 24.69
CA LEU A 51 13.23 54.38 25.98
C LEU A 51 12.14 53.61 26.74
N VAL A 52 10.90 54.10 26.75
CA VAL A 52 9.76 53.39 27.35
C VAL A 52 9.52 52.05 26.65
N PHE A 53 9.63 52.00 25.32
CA PHE A 53 9.51 50.76 24.58
C PHE A 53 10.65 49.77 24.88
N LEU A 54 11.90 50.27 25.00
CA LEU A 54 13.04 49.48 25.42
C LEU A 54 12.84 48.90 26.82
N ASP A 55 12.35 49.69 27.78
CA ASP A 55 12.06 49.22 29.13
C ASP A 55 11.04 48.08 29.14
N ARG A 56 10.01 48.14 28.27
CA ARG A 56 9.04 47.06 28.10
C ARG A 56 9.68 45.79 27.55
N ILE A 57 10.61 45.91 26.60
CA ILE A 57 11.37 44.78 26.08
C ILE A 57 12.25 44.18 27.19
N LEU A 58 12.98 45.01 27.93
CA LEU A 58 13.85 44.57 29.02
C LEU A 58 13.07 43.93 30.18
N ALA A 59 11.80 44.31 30.38
CA ALA A 59 10.90 43.68 31.33
C ALA A 59 10.34 42.33 30.85
N THR A 60 10.64 41.88 29.63
CA THR A 60 10.16 40.60 29.09
C THR A 60 10.89 39.45 29.77
N VAL A 61 10.12 38.50 30.31
CA VAL A 61 10.67 37.30 30.96
C VAL A 61 10.78 36.17 29.92
N ILE A 62 12.00 35.71 29.68
CA ILE A 62 12.25 34.50 28.88
C ILE A 62 12.34 33.31 29.84
N VAL A 63 11.38 32.39 29.74
CA VAL A 63 11.45 31.11 30.44
C VAL A 63 12.26 30.15 29.58
N LYS A 64 13.48 29.83 30.04
CA LYS A 64 14.34 28.83 29.41
C LYS A 64 14.23 27.53 30.18
N ILE A 65 13.88 26.44 29.49
CA ILE A 65 13.88 25.08 30.04
C ILE A 65 15.01 24.32 29.36
N GLU A 66 15.96 23.83 30.15
CA GLU A 66 17.05 22.97 29.68
C GLU A 66 16.74 21.51 30.05
N VAL A 67 17.01 20.60 29.12
CA VAL A 67 16.73 19.17 29.25
C VAL A 67 17.95 18.38 28.80
N GLY A 68 18.15 17.21 29.41
CA GLY A 68 19.34 16.39 29.20
C GLY A 68 19.39 15.67 27.85
N SER A 69 18.27 15.56 27.13
CA SER A 69 18.19 14.90 25.82
C SER A 69 17.12 15.54 24.92
N HIS A 70 17.20 15.31 23.60
CA HIS A 70 16.17 15.80 22.69
C HIS A 70 14.87 14.99 22.86
N ALA A 71 14.95 13.73 23.29
CA ALA A 71 13.79 12.92 23.69
C ALA A 71 13.05 13.50 24.92
N ASP A 72 13.77 14.01 25.91
CA ASP A 72 13.15 14.70 27.06
C ASP A 72 12.58 16.06 26.62
N ALA A 73 13.28 16.76 25.71
CA ALA A 73 12.77 17.96 25.06
C ALA A 73 11.44 17.69 24.36
N TYR A 74 11.35 16.60 23.61
CA TYR A 74 10.11 16.19 22.95
C TYR A 74 8.98 15.96 23.92
N THR A 75 9.22 15.14 24.95
CA THR A 75 8.18 14.76 25.92
C THR A 75 7.68 16.00 26.67
N LEU A 76 8.61 16.89 27.04
CA LEU A 76 8.31 18.15 27.68
C LEU A 76 7.55 19.10 26.73
N PHE A 77 7.95 19.16 25.47
CA PHE A 77 7.27 19.95 24.44
C PHE A 77 5.86 19.43 24.15
N GLU A 78 5.67 18.12 23.97
CA GLU A 78 4.36 17.45 23.87
C GLU A 78 3.46 17.79 25.06
N SER A 79 4.01 17.79 26.28
CA SER A 79 3.26 18.10 27.50
C SER A 79 2.89 19.59 27.61
N LEU A 80 3.77 20.49 27.18
CA LEU A 80 3.56 21.95 27.24
C LEU A 80 2.68 22.45 26.10
N ASN A 81 2.75 21.81 24.94
CA ASN A 81 2.16 22.28 23.70
C ASN A 81 0.73 21.77 23.48
N ASN A 82 -0.01 21.49 24.56
CA ASN A 82 -1.41 21.05 24.54
C ASN A 82 -2.41 22.14 24.05
N ARG A 83 -1.90 23.27 23.53
CA ARG A 83 -2.66 24.39 22.96
C ARG A 83 -2.12 24.91 21.61
N GLY A 84 -1.10 24.27 21.00
CA GLY A 84 -0.48 24.66 19.73
C GLY A 84 -0.19 23.48 18.80
N GLU A 85 0.31 23.72 17.58
CA GLU A 85 0.75 22.64 16.66
C GLU A 85 2.00 21.95 17.21
N LYS A 86 1.91 20.63 17.38
CA LYS A 86 2.96 19.76 17.92
C LYS A 86 4.10 19.62 16.92
N LEU A 87 5.36 19.61 17.39
CA LEU A 87 6.49 19.19 16.55
C LEU A 87 6.36 17.68 16.29
N THR A 88 6.52 17.28 15.02
CA THR A 88 6.49 15.86 14.67
C THR A 88 7.77 15.15 15.16
N GLY A 89 7.72 13.82 15.31
CA GLY A 89 8.93 13.05 15.59
C GLY A 89 10.01 13.24 14.51
N VAL A 90 9.60 13.46 13.26
CA VAL A 90 10.47 13.77 12.12
C VAL A 90 11.15 15.14 12.27
N ASP A 91 10.45 16.16 12.76
CA ASP A 91 11.03 17.48 13.03
C ASP A 91 12.12 17.44 14.10
N LEU A 92 11.98 16.58 15.10
CA LEU A 92 13.03 16.42 16.10
C LEU A 92 14.25 15.68 15.58
N ILE A 93 14.03 14.65 14.76
CA ILE A 93 15.11 13.98 14.04
C ILE A 93 15.85 14.99 13.16
N LYS A 94 15.14 15.88 12.45
CA LYS A 94 15.71 16.99 11.67
C LYS A 94 16.59 17.88 12.55
N ASN A 95 16.06 18.39 13.64
CA ASN A 95 16.76 19.33 14.51
C ASN A 95 18.03 18.68 15.09
N LYS A 96 17.93 17.44 15.56
CA LYS A 96 19.07 16.67 16.06
C LYS A 96 20.11 16.40 14.97
N MET A 97 19.67 16.05 13.77
CA MET A 97 20.53 15.81 12.60
C MET A 97 21.33 17.06 12.26
N LEU A 98 20.66 18.19 12.07
CA LEU A 98 21.29 19.47 11.71
C LEU A 98 22.24 19.97 12.80
N ALA A 99 21.86 19.85 14.08
CA ALA A 99 22.72 20.23 15.20
C ALA A 99 24.00 19.36 15.25
N SER A 100 23.87 18.06 15.00
CA SER A 100 25.04 17.16 14.96
C SER A 100 25.93 17.44 13.76
N LEU A 101 25.34 17.74 12.60
CA LEU A 101 26.08 18.04 11.38
C LEU A 101 26.85 19.36 11.49
N GLU A 102 26.26 20.40 12.09
CA GLU A 102 26.96 21.66 12.31
C GLU A 102 28.18 21.51 13.23
N GLN A 103 28.14 20.58 14.20
CA GLN A 103 29.29 20.28 15.04
C GLN A 103 30.37 19.49 14.28
N SER A 104 29.97 18.53 13.44
CA SER A 104 30.90 17.64 12.75
C SER A 104 31.46 18.20 11.42
N ASP A 105 30.74 19.12 10.78
CA ASP A 105 31.07 19.73 9.48
C ASP A 105 30.67 21.22 9.48
N PRO A 106 31.34 22.07 10.29
CA PRO A 106 30.93 23.45 10.50
C PRO A 106 30.92 24.28 9.21
N GLY A 107 29.91 25.14 9.05
CA GLY A 107 29.80 26.05 7.91
C GLY A 107 29.16 25.45 6.64
N GLN A 108 28.75 24.18 6.69
CA GLN A 108 28.00 23.50 5.61
C GLN A 108 26.51 23.33 5.91
N ILE A 109 25.99 24.02 6.94
CA ILE A 109 24.61 23.84 7.41
C ILE A 109 23.55 24.05 6.34
N GLU A 110 23.76 25.00 5.42
CA GLU A 110 22.82 25.26 4.31
C GLU A 110 22.74 24.05 3.37
N ALA A 111 23.87 23.44 3.03
CA ALA A 111 23.91 22.24 2.20
C ALA A 111 23.24 21.03 2.90
N HIS A 112 23.49 20.84 4.20
CA HIS A 112 22.85 19.79 4.99
C HIS A 112 21.33 20.00 5.12
N PHE A 113 20.90 21.25 5.27
CA PHE A 113 19.49 21.63 5.30
C PHE A 113 18.81 21.37 3.95
N ASP A 114 19.46 21.70 2.83
CA ASP A 114 18.95 21.43 1.49
C ASP A 114 18.85 19.93 1.22
N GLN A 115 19.83 19.12 1.67
CA GLN A 115 19.76 17.67 1.60
C GLN A 115 18.59 17.10 2.40
N TRP A 116 18.36 17.62 3.62
CA TRP A 116 17.18 17.25 4.42
C TRP A 116 15.87 17.61 3.70
N ASN A 117 15.78 18.81 3.12
CA ASN A 117 14.60 19.24 2.39
C ASN A 117 14.34 18.37 1.15
N ALA A 118 15.38 17.96 0.43
CA ALA A 118 15.27 17.03 -0.69
C ALA A 118 14.75 15.65 -0.25
N LEU A 119 15.25 15.13 0.88
CA LEU A 119 14.75 13.91 1.50
C LEU A 119 13.25 14.02 1.79
N ILE A 120 12.81 15.08 2.49
CA ILE A 120 11.39 15.26 2.84
C ILE A 120 10.52 15.47 1.59
N ALA A 121 11.04 16.18 0.58
CA ALA A 121 10.32 16.38 -0.68
C ALA A 121 9.99 15.05 -1.39
N HIS A 122 10.86 14.03 -1.30
CA HIS A 122 10.58 12.69 -1.82
C HIS A 122 9.48 11.95 -1.08
N LEU A 123 9.25 12.27 0.20
CA LEU A 123 8.23 11.62 1.04
C LEU A 123 6.86 12.30 0.95
N GLY A 124 6.78 13.47 0.31
CA GLY A 124 5.56 14.26 0.22
C GLY A 124 5.24 15.02 1.52
N SER A 125 4.06 15.66 1.56
CA SER A 125 3.65 16.52 2.68
C SER A 125 2.88 15.81 3.79
N ASP A 126 2.54 14.52 3.62
CA ASP A 126 1.83 13.75 4.65
C ASP A 126 2.81 13.32 5.77
N GLU A 127 2.61 13.86 6.96
CA GLU A 127 3.44 13.54 8.14
C GLU A 127 3.39 12.05 8.50
N THR A 128 2.28 11.37 8.21
CA THR A 128 2.12 9.93 8.44
C THR A 128 3.04 9.12 7.54
N ASP A 129 3.17 9.52 6.27
CA ASP A 129 4.05 8.86 5.32
C ASP A 129 5.52 9.13 5.63
N GLN A 130 5.84 10.36 6.06
CA GLN A 130 7.16 10.72 6.55
C GLN A 130 7.55 9.86 7.76
N GLU A 131 6.76 9.84 8.84
CA GLU A 131 7.07 9.02 10.02
C GLU A 131 7.18 7.53 9.66
N ARG A 132 6.25 7.03 8.82
CA ARG A 132 6.25 5.63 8.35
C ARG A 132 7.55 5.29 7.61
N PHE A 133 8.07 6.20 6.79
CA PHE A 133 9.35 6.01 6.10
C PHE A 133 10.50 5.77 7.09
N PHE A 134 10.68 6.64 8.09
CA PHE A 134 11.75 6.47 9.08
C PHE A 134 11.63 5.13 9.82
N ARG A 135 10.38 4.73 10.14
CA ARG A 135 10.12 3.45 10.78
C ARG A 135 10.45 2.25 9.87
N HIS A 136 10.06 2.33 8.60
CA HIS A 136 10.37 1.32 7.59
C HIS A 136 11.86 1.22 7.27
N PHE A 137 12.56 2.35 7.21
CA PHE A 137 14.00 2.40 7.04
C PHE A 137 14.68 1.66 8.19
N TYR A 138 14.42 2.03 9.44
CA TYR A 138 15.06 1.34 10.56
C TYR A 138 14.75 -0.16 10.58
N ASN A 139 13.47 -0.53 10.48
CA ASN A 139 13.06 -1.93 10.55
C ASN A 139 13.59 -2.76 9.38
N GLY A 140 13.61 -2.18 8.17
CA GLY A 140 14.12 -2.84 6.96
C GLY A 140 15.64 -2.93 6.89
N PHE A 141 16.40 -2.14 7.66
CA PHE A 141 17.86 -2.19 7.69
C PHE A 141 18.43 -2.59 9.07
N ARG A 142 17.58 -3.05 9.99
CA ARG A 142 17.93 -3.38 11.38
C ARG A 142 19.16 -4.29 11.47
N SER A 143 19.28 -5.31 10.61
CA SER A 143 20.41 -6.24 10.61
C SER A 143 21.77 -5.57 10.36
N ARG A 144 21.79 -4.46 9.62
CA ARG A 144 22.98 -3.63 9.33
C ARG A 144 23.21 -2.54 10.37
N LEU A 145 22.18 -2.16 11.13
CA LEU A 145 22.22 -1.08 12.11
C LEU A 145 22.39 -1.59 13.56
N LYS A 146 22.26 -2.89 13.79
CA LYS A 146 22.24 -3.52 15.12
C LYS A 146 23.49 -3.26 15.96
N GLU A 147 24.64 -2.99 15.34
CA GLU A 147 25.89 -2.65 16.04
C GLU A 147 25.83 -1.27 16.69
N VAL A 148 25.06 -0.35 16.10
CA VAL A 148 24.84 1.01 16.62
C VAL A 148 23.62 1.08 17.53
N VAL A 149 22.51 0.48 17.10
CA VAL A 149 21.25 0.47 17.82
C VAL A 149 20.45 -0.79 17.53
N ASN A 150 20.20 -1.57 18.58
CA ASN A 150 19.46 -2.83 18.50
C ASN A 150 18.11 -2.75 19.22
N VAL A 151 17.14 -2.11 18.58
CA VAL A 151 15.75 -2.11 19.01
C VAL A 151 15.00 -3.19 18.21
N PRO A 152 14.15 -4.02 18.85
CA PRO A 152 13.45 -5.09 18.13
C PRO A 152 12.54 -4.60 17.01
N VAL A 153 11.80 -3.52 17.23
CA VAL A 153 10.90 -2.89 16.25
C VAL A 153 10.85 -1.39 16.53
N ALA A 154 11.08 -0.56 15.52
CA ALA A 154 10.80 0.87 15.57
C ALA A 154 9.29 1.12 15.59
N THR A 155 8.85 1.96 16.52
CA THR A 155 7.49 2.47 16.73
C THR A 155 7.57 3.99 16.83
N GLY A 156 6.45 4.71 16.67
CA GLY A 156 6.45 6.18 16.83
C GLY A 156 7.03 6.63 18.18
N SER A 157 6.75 5.88 19.25
CA SER A 157 7.22 6.16 20.61
C SER A 157 8.73 6.01 20.85
N ASN A 158 9.45 5.21 20.04
CA ASN A 158 10.88 4.98 20.22
C ASN A 158 11.74 5.52 19.06
N LEU A 159 11.10 6.06 18.01
CA LEU A 159 11.74 6.49 16.79
C LEU A 159 12.83 7.55 17.03
N ILE A 160 12.52 8.56 17.85
CA ILE A 160 13.48 9.63 18.19
C ILE A 160 14.73 9.04 18.85
N LYS A 161 14.56 8.16 19.85
CA LYS A 161 15.67 7.52 20.57
C LYS A 161 16.54 6.66 19.66
N ILE A 162 15.94 6.00 18.67
CA ILE A 162 16.67 5.22 17.65
C ILE A 162 17.55 6.15 16.83
N TYR A 163 16.95 7.20 16.27
CA TYR A 163 17.67 8.12 15.38
C TYR A 163 18.67 9.00 16.12
N GLU A 164 18.44 9.37 17.38
CA GLU A 164 19.46 10.01 18.22
C GLU A 164 20.75 9.17 18.28
N LYS A 165 20.65 7.84 18.46
CA LYS A 165 21.81 6.95 18.48
C LYS A 165 22.49 6.84 17.12
N LEU A 166 21.71 6.72 16.05
CA LEU A 166 22.25 6.65 14.68
C LEU A 166 22.99 7.95 14.31
N ILE A 167 22.40 9.10 14.62
CA ILE A 167 22.96 10.42 14.34
C ILE A 167 24.24 10.66 15.16
N ASN A 168 24.23 10.31 16.46
CA ASN A 168 25.42 10.46 17.30
C ASN A 168 26.59 9.57 16.84
N HIS A 169 26.30 8.44 16.19
CA HIS A 169 27.33 7.55 15.66
C HIS A 169 27.92 8.07 14.34
N ASP A 170 27.06 8.43 13.37
CA ASP A 170 27.47 9.00 12.09
C ASP A 170 26.32 9.80 11.46
N ALA A 171 26.26 11.10 11.76
CA ALA A 171 25.23 11.99 11.24
C ALA A 171 25.25 12.10 9.71
N ARG A 172 26.45 12.22 9.11
CA ARG A 172 26.62 12.42 7.66
C ARG A 172 26.22 11.18 6.88
N GLY A 173 26.69 10.01 7.31
CA GLY A 173 26.30 8.74 6.71
C GLY A 173 24.83 8.44 6.91
N CYS A 174 24.27 8.73 8.09
CA CYS A 174 22.84 8.56 8.35
C CYS A 174 21.99 9.42 7.40
N LEU A 175 22.30 10.72 7.25
CA LEU A 175 21.58 11.61 6.33
C LEU A 175 21.69 11.13 4.87
N SER A 176 22.88 10.70 4.44
CA SER A 176 23.11 10.19 3.08
C SER A 176 22.32 8.91 2.78
N GLN A 177 22.30 7.96 3.72
CA GLN A 177 21.53 6.72 3.59
C GLN A 177 20.02 6.99 3.57
N LEU A 178 19.55 7.89 4.44
CA LEU A 178 18.14 8.28 4.46
C LEU A 178 17.73 8.98 3.17
N ALA A 179 18.54 9.89 2.63
CA ALA A 179 18.26 10.57 1.37
C ALA A 179 18.15 9.58 0.20
N THR A 180 19.08 8.63 0.12
CA THR A 180 19.07 7.56 -0.90
C THR A 180 17.83 6.68 -0.78
N ALA A 181 17.48 6.28 0.45
CA ALA A 181 16.30 5.47 0.70
C ALA A 181 14.99 6.23 0.41
N ALA A 182 14.91 7.53 0.75
CA ALA A 182 13.74 8.36 0.49
C ALA A 182 13.48 8.50 -1.02
N GLN A 183 14.54 8.64 -1.83
CA GLN A 183 14.42 8.65 -3.29
C GLN A 183 13.78 7.36 -3.83
N GLN A 184 14.16 6.19 -3.29
CA GLN A 184 13.53 4.92 -3.66
C GLN A 184 12.10 4.79 -3.13
N TYR A 185 11.85 5.27 -1.91
CA TYR A 185 10.54 5.23 -1.27
C TYR A 185 9.51 6.07 -2.01
N ALA A 186 9.92 7.15 -2.69
CA ALA A 186 9.05 7.96 -3.55
C ALA A 186 8.32 7.13 -4.62
N LEU A 187 8.92 6.05 -5.12
CA LEU A 187 8.29 5.14 -6.08
C LEU A 187 7.09 4.38 -5.49
N LEU A 188 7.07 4.21 -4.16
CA LEU A 188 5.99 3.54 -3.41
C LEU A 188 4.84 4.49 -3.06
N LEU A 189 5.13 5.80 -3.03
CA LEU A 189 4.18 6.86 -2.71
C LEU A 189 3.59 7.52 -3.96
N ALA A 190 4.24 7.36 -5.11
CA ALA A 190 3.81 8.02 -6.34
C ALA A 190 2.38 7.63 -6.73
N ASP A 191 1.51 8.63 -6.80
CA ASP A 191 0.15 8.57 -7.35
C ASP A 191 0.12 8.91 -8.86
N GLY A 192 1.30 8.85 -9.51
CA GLY A 192 1.50 9.29 -10.88
C GLY A 192 0.51 8.68 -11.86
N GLN A 193 0.36 9.35 -13.02
CA GLN A 193 -0.56 8.92 -14.06
C GLN A 193 -0.35 7.43 -14.39
N PRO A 194 -1.41 6.60 -14.34
CA PRO A 194 -1.27 5.17 -14.53
C PRO A 194 -0.79 4.89 -15.95
N ASP A 195 0.41 4.33 -16.06
CA ASP A 195 0.95 3.82 -17.32
C ASP A 195 1.21 2.31 -17.19
N PRO A 196 0.27 1.46 -17.67
CA PRO A 196 0.43 0.01 -17.64
C PRO A 196 1.65 -0.50 -18.42
N SER A 197 2.25 0.31 -19.30
CA SER A 197 3.48 -0.06 -20.01
C SER A 197 4.69 -0.08 -19.05
N LYS A 198 4.64 0.72 -17.98
CA LYS A 198 5.65 0.78 -16.93
C LYS A 198 5.34 -0.20 -15.80
N LYS A 199 5.59 -1.47 -16.07
CA LYS A 199 5.14 -2.60 -15.24
C LYS A 199 5.51 -2.51 -13.75
N LEU A 200 6.71 -2.03 -13.42
CA LEU A 200 7.15 -1.92 -12.02
C LEU A 200 6.42 -0.80 -11.27
N GLU A 201 6.33 0.39 -11.87
CA GLU A 201 5.58 1.53 -11.33
C GLU A 201 4.11 1.17 -11.15
N TYR A 202 3.51 0.50 -12.14
CA TYR A 202 2.14 0.02 -12.06
C TYR A 202 1.95 -1.04 -10.95
N ALA A 203 2.94 -1.91 -10.71
CA ALA A 203 2.91 -2.86 -9.61
C ALA A 203 2.95 -2.17 -8.24
N PHE A 204 3.76 -1.11 -8.07
CA PHE A 204 3.76 -0.30 -6.85
C PHE A 204 2.47 0.48 -6.68
N LEU A 205 1.89 1.01 -7.76
CA LEU A 205 0.57 1.63 -7.73
C LEU A 205 -0.50 0.64 -7.28
N ASN A 206 -0.45 -0.61 -7.72
CA ASN A 206 -1.34 -1.66 -7.23
C ASN A 206 -1.08 -2.01 -5.76
N LEU A 207 0.17 -1.93 -5.29
CA LEU A 207 0.49 -2.10 -3.87
C LEU A 207 -0.11 -0.96 -3.02
N LEU A 208 -0.10 0.27 -3.51
CA LEU A 208 -0.79 1.40 -2.88
C LEU A 208 -2.31 1.18 -2.86
N ARG A 209 -2.90 0.83 -4.02
CA ARG A 209 -4.35 0.63 -4.18
C ARG A 209 -4.91 -0.52 -3.35
N VAL A 210 -4.13 -1.57 -3.12
CA VAL A 210 -4.51 -2.69 -2.23
C VAL A 210 -4.24 -2.37 -0.75
N GLN A 211 -3.91 -1.12 -0.39
CA GLN A 211 -3.57 -0.72 0.99
C GLN A 211 -2.38 -1.51 1.57
N GLY A 212 -1.40 -1.86 0.72
CA GLY A 212 -0.23 -2.65 1.07
C GLY A 212 0.90 -1.87 1.74
N ALA A 213 0.60 -0.74 2.40
CA ALA A 213 1.60 0.14 3.01
C ALA A 213 2.56 -0.58 3.98
N PRO A 214 2.16 -1.59 4.80
CA PRO A 214 3.10 -2.34 5.62
C PRO A 214 4.18 -3.09 4.80
N GLY A 215 3.88 -3.45 3.56
CA GLY A 215 4.82 -4.09 2.63
C GLY A 215 5.88 -3.13 2.08
N TYR A 216 5.73 -1.82 2.27
CA TYR A 216 6.71 -0.83 1.82
C TYR A 216 8.06 -0.99 2.50
N LEU A 217 8.09 -1.56 3.72
CA LEU A 217 9.32 -1.95 4.39
C LEU A 217 10.16 -2.90 3.54
N LEU A 218 9.54 -4.01 3.10
CA LEU A 218 10.22 -5.00 2.26
C LEU A 218 10.56 -4.40 0.89
N ALA A 219 9.63 -3.68 0.27
CA ALA A 219 9.86 -3.04 -1.02
C ALA A 219 11.05 -2.05 -0.99
N LEU A 220 11.15 -1.22 0.07
CA LEU A 220 12.27 -0.30 0.26
C LEU A 220 13.59 -1.05 0.39
N ASN A 221 13.64 -2.13 1.20
CA ASN A 221 14.85 -2.94 1.34
C ASN A 221 15.30 -3.51 -0.02
N LEU A 222 14.36 -4.04 -0.80
CA LEU A 222 14.63 -4.62 -2.11
C LEU A 222 15.10 -3.58 -3.13
N LEU A 223 14.52 -2.37 -3.13
CA LEU A 223 14.93 -1.29 -4.03
C LEU A 223 16.34 -0.78 -3.72
N VAL A 224 16.63 -0.50 -2.44
CA VAL A 224 17.96 -0.02 -2.03
C VAL A 224 19.03 -1.09 -2.25
N ARG A 225 18.71 -2.36 -2.00
CA ARG A 225 19.64 -3.49 -2.17
C ARG A 225 19.51 -4.18 -3.53
N GLN A 226 18.86 -3.55 -4.50
CA GLN A 226 18.53 -4.17 -5.79
C GLN A 226 19.76 -4.79 -6.48
N LYS A 227 20.88 -4.05 -6.50
CA LYS A 227 22.14 -4.51 -7.11
C LYS A 227 22.75 -5.68 -6.34
N GLU A 228 22.77 -5.60 -5.01
CA GLU A 228 23.32 -6.65 -4.13
C GLU A 228 22.52 -7.95 -4.25
N LEU A 229 21.20 -7.84 -4.39
CA LEU A 229 20.28 -8.98 -4.50
C LEU A 229 20.17 -9.53 -5.94
N GLY A 230 20.83 -8.91 -6.92
CA GLY A 230 20.78 -9.34 -8.32
C GLY A 230 19.37 -9.27 -8.94
N LEU A 231 18.60 -8.22 -8.61
CA LEU A 231 17.21 -8.08 -9.05
C LEU A 231 17.09 -7.14 -10.25
N ASP A 232 16.57 -7.66 -11.37
CA ASP A 232 16.15 -6.83 -12.49
C ASP A 232 14.72 -6.28 -12.29
N ALA A 233 14.30 -5.36 -13.16
CA ALA A 233 12.98 -4.75 -13.07
C ALA A 233 11.83 -5.77 -13.22
N LYS A 234 12.04 -6.85 -13.99
CA LYS A 234 11.05 -7.89 -14.23
C LYS A 234 10.82 -8.72 -12.96
N ARG A 235 11.89 -9.09 -12.26
CA ARG A 235 11.84 -9.85 -11.01
C ARG A 235 11.29 -9.00 -9.88
N LEU A 236 11.69 -7.73 -9.76
CA LEU A 236 11.06 -6.78 -8.84
C LEU A 236 9.55 -6.68 -9.09
N THR A 237 9.13 -6.55 -10.35
CA THR A 237 7.69 -6.53 -10.70
C THR A 237 6.99 -7.81 -10.25
N SER A 238 7.61 -8.98 -10.44
CA SER A 238 7.06 -10.27 -9.99
C SER A 238 6.88 -10.32 -8.47
N ILE A 239 7.92 -9.93 -7.74
CA ILE A 239 7.94 -9.89 -6.27
C ILE A 239 6.85 -8.94 -5.74
N VAL A 240 6.77 -7.72 -6.26
CA VAL A 240 5.73 -6.76 -5.87
C VAL A 240 4.34 -7.33 -6.17
N GLY A 241 4.17 -8.03 -7.29
CA GLY A 241 2.94 -8.75 -7.58
C GLY A 241 2.58 -9.84 -6.56
N VAL A 242 3.57 -10.52 -5.96
CA VAL A 242 3.33 -11.46 -4.84
C VAL A 242 2.86 -10.70 -3.60
N ILE A 243 3.52 -9.59 -3.26
CA ILE A 243 3.13 -8.75 -2.12
C ILE A 243 1.70 -8.22 -2.31
N VAL A 244 1.33 -7.78 -3.53
CA VAL A 244 -0.03 -7.34 -3.86
C VAL A 244 -1.07 -8.44 -3.64
N ARG A 245 -0.81 -9.66 -4.11
CA ARG A 245 -1.74 -10.79 -3.92
C ARG A 245 -1.88 -11.18 -2.44
N PHE A 246 -0.77 -11.16 -1.70
CA PHE A 246 -0.78 -11.33 -0.25
C PHE A 246 -1.71 -10.32 0.42
N PHE A 247 -1.60 -9.02 0.11
CA PHE A 247 -2.46 -8.00 0.71
C PHE A 247 -3.92 -8.10 0.25
N ALA A 248 -4.18 -8.47 -1.02
CA ALA A 248 -5.55 -8.67 -1.50
C ALA A 248 -6.27 -9.76 -0.68
N ARG A 249 -5.57 -10.87 -0.40
CA ARG A 249 -6.09 -11.96 0.45
C ARG A 249 -6.16 -11.54 1.91
N ARG A 250 -5.10 -10.96 2.45
CA ARG A 250 -5.00 -10.57 3.85
C ARG A 250 -6.07 -9.53 4.22
N ASN A 251 -6.37 -8.58 3.35
CA ASN A 251 -7.35 -7.53 3.65
C ASN A 251 -8.80 -8.04 3.71
N ILE A 252 -9.08 -9.19 3.10
CA ILE A 252 -10.38 -9.87 3.18
C ILE A 252 -10.43 -10.85 4.36
N THR A 253 -9.30 -11.45 4.71
CA THR A 253 -9.24 -12.51 5.73
C THR A 253 -8.78 -12.02 7.11
N ASP A 254 -8.21 -10.82 7.17
CA ASP A 254 -7.47 -10.26 8.31
C ASP A 254 -6.35 -11.18 8.85
N LEU A 255 -5.78 -12.01 7.98
CA LEU A 255 -4.74 -12.98 8.32
C LEU A 255 -3.48 -12.78 7.46
N PRO A 256 -2.32 -12.51 8.06
CA PRO A 256 -2.10 -12.27 9.49
C PRO A 256 -2.68 -10.91 9.94
N PRO A 257 -2.94 -10.71 11.25
CA PRO A 257 -3.46 -9.45 11.77
C PRO A 257 -2.42 -8.33 11.63
N THR A 258 -2.89 -7.07 11.53
CA THR A 258 -2.06 -5.89 11.22
C THR A 258 -0.81 -5.78 12.09
N ARG A 259 -0.92 -6.11 13.39
CA ARG A 259 0.16 -6.00 14.38
C ARG A 259 1.37 -6.90 14.11
N ASP A 260 1.19 -7.95 13.29
CA ASP A 260 2.22 -8.94 13.00
C ASP A 260 2.93 -8.67 11.67
N LEU A 261 2.35 -7.83 10.80
CA LEU A 261 2.88 -7.53 9.46
C LEU A 261 4.30 -6.97 9.50
N THR A 262 4.58 -6.00 10.38
CA THR A 262 5.95 -5.43 10.49
C THR A 262 6.96 -6.52 10.82
N ARG A 263 6.64 -7.42 11.76
CA ARG A 263 7.56 -8.50 12.16
C ARG A 263 7.73 -9.53 11.05
N LEU A 264 6.66 -9.86 10.33
CA LEU A 264 6.72 -10.74 9.15
C LEU A 264 7.70 -10.20 8.11
N PHE A 265 7.59 -8.93 7.71
CA PHE A 265 8.49 -8.36 6.71
C PHE A 265 9.92 -8.20 7.21
N MET A 266 10.12 -7.92 8.51
CA MET A 266 11.45 -7.92 9.12
C MET A 266 12.08 -9.32 9.09
N ALA A 267 11.32 -10.37 9.42
CA ALA A 267 11.80 -11.75 9.36
C ALA A 267 12.22 -12.14 7.94
N ILE A 268 11.41 -11.78 6.93
CA ILE A 268 11.77 -11.99 5.51
C ILE A 268 13.10 -11.32 5.17
N VAL A 269 13.30 -10.06 5.56
CA VAL A 269 14.55 -9.33 5.29
C VAL A 269 15.75 -9.97 6.01
N GLU A 270 15.56 -10.42 7.25
CA GLU A 270 16.58 -11.12 8.02
C GLU A 270 16.96 -12.45 7.34
N ASP A 271 15.99 -13.24 6.90
CA ASP A 271 16.22 -14.53 6.24
C ASP A 271 16.89 -14.37 4.87
N LEU A 272 16.48 -13.37 4.07
CA LEU A 272 17.19 -13.00 2.82
C LEU A 272 18.67 -12.69 3.08
N THR A 273 18.97 -12.06 4.22
CA THR A 273 20.34 -11.69 4.58
C THR A 273 21.13 -12.89 5.10
N GLN A 274 20.53 -13.72 5.95
CA GLN A 274 21.17 -14.91 6.53
C GLN A 274 21.47 -15.96 5.48
N GLN A 275 20.56 -16.16 4.52
CA GLN A 275 20.73 -17.12 3.43
C GLN A 275 21.56 -16.57 2.27
N ALA A 276 22.00 -15.31 2.34
CA ALA A 276 22.69 -14.61 1.24
C ALA A 276 21.96 -14.77 -0.10
N ALA A 277 20.62 -14.74 -0.06
CA ALA A 277 19.77 -15.07 -1.20
C ALA A 277 19.97 -14.07 -2.35
N THR A 278 20.05 -14.57 -3.58
CA THR A 278 20.19 -13.73 -4.78
C THR A 278 19.29 -14.18 -5.92
N GLY A 279 18.97 -13.24 -6.81
CA GLY A 279 18.22 -13.54 -8.02
C GLY A 279 16.88 -14.25 -7.73
N ASP A 280 16.71 -15.47 -8.23
CA ASP A 280 15.47 -16.24 -8.10
C ASP A 280 15.17 -16.68 -6.66
N GLU A 281 16.20 -16.90 -5.83
CA GLU A 281 16.05 -17.33 -4.43
C GLU A 281 15.30 -16.27 -3.61
N VAL A 282 15.53 -14.99 -3.92
CA VAL A 282 14.84 -13.87 -3.26
C VAL A 282 13.34 -13.94 -3.48
N GLU A 283 12.90 -14.16 -4.72
CA GLU A 283 11.47 -14.28 -5.03
C GLU A 283 10.86 -15.52 -4.38
N GLN A 284 11.57 -16.64 -4.39
CA GLN A 284 11.10 -17.89 -3.81
C GLN A 284 10.92 -17.78 -2.29
N LEU A 285 11.91 -17.21 -1.59
CA LEU A 285 11.86 -17.03 -0.14
C LEU A 285 10.73 -16.08 0.26
N ILE A 286 10.64 -14.91 -0.38
CA ILE A 286 9.55 -13.95 -0.10
C ILE A 286 8.19 -14.63 -0.32
N ARG A 287 8.02 -15.33 -1.43
CA ARG A 287 6.79 -16.04 -1.73
C ARG A 287 6.47 -17.09 -0.66
N GLN A 288 7.44 -17.89 -0.24
CA GLN A 288 7.24 -18.92 0.77
C GLN A 288 6.72 -18.33 2.09
N HIS A 289 7.38 -17.28 2.61
CA HIS A 289 6.93 -16.61 3.83
C HIS A 289 5.53 -16.02 3.73
N LEU A 290 5.20 -15.40 2.59
CA LEU A 290 3.88 -14.79 2.39
C LEU A 290 2.78 -15.84 2.24
N ILE A 291 3.07 -16.99 1.60
CA ILE A 291 2.14 -18.12 1.53
C ILE A 291 1.92 -18.70 2.93
N ASP A 292 2.99 -18.95 3.68
CA ASP A 292 2.91 -19.57 5.01
C ASP A 292 2.15 -18.70 6.02
N ALA A 293 2.27 -17.37 5.89
CA ALA A 293 1.53 -16.42 6.71
C ALA A 293 0.06 -16.23 6.28
N SER A 294 -0.28 -16.61 5.04
CA SER A 294 -1.60 -16.33 4.45
C SER A 294 -2.69 -17.29 4.94
N ALA A 295 -3.93 -16.79 4.95
CA ALA A 295 -5.11 -17.65 5.06
C ALA A 295 -5.17 -18.69 3.92
N SER A 296 -5.73 -19.86 4.20
CA SER A 296 -5.97 -20.89 3.17
C SER A 296 -6.98 -20.42 2.13
N ASP A 297 -7.00 -21.07 0.96
CA ASP A 297 -8.00 -20.78 -0.09
C ASP A 297 -9.43 -20.99 0.39
N ASP A 298 -9.64 -21.93 1.33
CA ASP A 298 -10.98 -22.19 1.90
C ASP A 298 -11.42 -21.03 2.79
N VAL A 299 -10.55 -20.55 3.69
CA VAL A 299 -10.86 -19.39 4.53
C VAL A 299 -11.11 -18.14 3.69
N PHE A 300 -10.27 -17.91 2.67
CA PHE A 300 -10.43 -16.80 1.74
C PHE A 300 -11.75 -16.90 0.96
N ARG A 301 -12.10 -18.10 0.48
CA ARG A 301 -13.38 -18.36 -0.21
C ARG A 301 -14.59 -18.04 0.67
N GLU A 302 -14.61 -18.55 1.90
CA GLU A 302 -15.74 -18.30 2.81
C GLU A 302 -15.87 -16.82 3.16
N LYS A 303 -14.74 -16.12 3.35
CA LYS A 303 -14.76 -14.67 3.58
C LYS A 303 -15.30 -13.88 2.39
N LEU A 304 -14.93 -14.24 1.17
CA LEU A 304 -15.46 -13.60 -0.04
C LEU A 304 -16.96 -13.81 -0.26
N ARG A 305 -17.56 -14.84 0.35
CA ARG A 305 -19.02 -15.07 0.32
C ARG A 305 -19.78 -14.15 1.27
N GLY A 306 -19.10 -13.51 2.23
CA GLY A 306 -19.71 -12.61 3.20
C GLY A 306 -19.97 -11.18 2.68
N PRO A 307 -20.30 -10.25 3.58
CA PRO A 307 -20.56 -8.84 3.27
C PRO A 307 -19.25 -8.05 3.09
N VAL A 308 -18.46 -8.39 2.07
CA VAL A 308 -17.11 -7.84 1.87
C VAL A 308 -17.06 -6.32 1.74
N TYR A 309 -18.14 -5.68 1.25
CA TYR A 309 -18.18 -4.23 1.09
C TYR A 309 -18.26 -3.49 2.44
N ASP A 310 -19.08 -4.01 3.35
CA ASP A 310 -19.23 -3.49 4.71
C ASP A 310 -17.95 -3.75 5.53
N GLU A 311 -17.39 -4.96 5.43
CA GLU A 311 -16.16 -5.31 6.14
C GLU A 311 -14.94 -4.51 5.66
N ASN A 312 -14.78 -4.31 4.34
CA ASN A 312 -13.62 -3.62 3.77
C ASN A 312 -13.89 -3.03 2.38
N THR A 313 -14.50 -1.83 2.33
CA THR A 313 -14.81 -1.14 1.06
C THR A 313 -13.62 -0.99 0.11
N PRO A 314 -12.42 -0.55 0.54
CA PRO A 314 -11.33 -0.37 -0.42
C PRO A 314 -10.74 -1.69 -0.92
N ALA A 315 -10.71 -2.76 -0.10
CA ALA A 315 -10.31 -4.09 -0.59
C ALA A 315 -11.32 -4.63 -1.60
N THR A 316 -12.62 -4.51 -1.32
CA THR A 316 -13.69 -4.89 -2.26
C THR A 316 -13.56 -4.15 -3.59
N ARG A 317 -13.29 -2.84 -3.54
CA ARG A 317 -13.01 -2.03 -4.73
C ARG A 317 -11.82 -2.57 -5.52
N PHE A 318 -10.71 -2.84 -4.83
CA PHE A 318 -9.50 -3.35 -5.46
C PHE A 318 -9.75 -4.68 -6.19
N LEU A 319 -10.50 -5.60 -5.57
CA LEU A 319 -10.86 -6.88 -6.20
C LEU A 319 -11.70 -6.68 -7.46
N LEU A 320 -12.75 -5.86 -7.39
CA LEU A 320 -13.61 -5.59 -8.56
C LEU A 320 -12.84 -4.90 -9.69
N CYS A 321 -11.99 -3.93 -9.37
CA CYS A 321 -11.13 -3.28 -10.37
C CYS A 321 -10.16 -4.29 -10.99
N SER A 322 -9.52 -5.15 -10.18
CA SER A 322 -8.57 -6.15 -10.67
C SER A 322 -9.22 -7.15 -11.63
N LEU A 323 -10.41 -7.66 -11.30
CA LEU A 323 -11.17 -8.54 -12.19
C LEU A 323 -11.56 -7.83 -13.49
N ALA A 324 -11.97 -6.57 -13.40
CA ALA A 324 -12.38 -5.82 -14.57
C ALA A 324 -11.19 -5.55 -15.50
N GLU A 325 -10.06 -5.10 -14.94
CA GLU A 325 -8.81 -4.82 -15.66
C GLU A 325 -8.20 -6.06 -16.32
N GLU A 326 -8.35 -7.26 -15.72
CA GLU A 326 -7.86 -8.51 -16.33
C GLU A 326 -8.54 -8.82 -17.68
N GLU A 327 -9.81 -8.46 -17.83
CA GLU A 327 -10.58 -8.66 -19.06
C GLU A 327 -10.45 -7.48 -20.05
N MET A 328 -9.76 -6.40 -19.67
CA MET A 328 -9.58 -5.24 -20.55
C MET A 328 -8.52 -5.50 -21.62
N THR A 329 -8.82 -5.06 -22.82
CA THR A 329 -7.90 -4.99 -23.96
C THR A 329 -7.39 -3.55 -24.14
N ARG A 330 -6.46 -3.31 -25.07
CA ARG A 330 -6.01 -1.95 -25.37
C ARG A 330 -7.17 -1.07 -25.87
N GLU A 331 -8.10 -1.68 -26.61
CA GLU A 331 -9.27 -1.03 -27.21
C GLU A 331 -10.38 -0.73 -26.19
N SER A 332 -10.46 -1.51 -25.11
CA SER A 332 -11.48 -1.37 -24.07
C SER A 332 -10.95 -0.79 -22.76
N TRP A 333 -9.67 -0.42 -22.70
CA TRP A 333 -9.03 0.04 -21.48
C TRP A 333 -9.65 1.34 -20.98
N VAL A 334 -9.98 1.37 -19.69
CA VAL A 334 -10.45 2.56 -18.99
C VAL A 334 -9.75 2.65 -17.64
N ASP A 335 -9.40 3.86 -17.22
CA ASP A 335 -8.84 4.09 -15.89
C ASP A 335 -9.95 4.06 -14.83
N LEU A 336 -10.14 2.89 -14.20
CA LEU A 336 -11.11 2.69 -13.13
C LEU A 336 -10.74 3.44 -11.84
N TRP A 337 -9.50 3.90 -11.72
CA TRP A 337 -8.98 4.58 -10.54
C TRP A 337 -8.87 6.08 -10.71
N LYS A 338 -9.28 6.61 -11.87
CA LYS A 338 -9.32 8.04 -12.12
C LYS A 338 -10.15 8.76 -11.07
N VAL A 339 -9.55 9.79 -10.47
CA VAL A 339 -10.19 10.67 -9.49
C VAL A 339 -10.49 12.02 -10.15
N ASN A 340 -11.72 12.50 -10.01
CA ASN A 340 -12.10 13.87 -10.35
C ASN A 340 -12.52 14.59 -9.07
N GLY A 341 -11.71 15.58 -8.66
CA GLY A 341 -11.90 16.28 -7.39
C GLY A 341 -11.62 15.36 -6.20
N LYS A 342 -12.65 15.00 -5.45
CA LYS A 342 -12.54 14.13 -4.25
C LYS A 342 -13.12 12.73 -4.43
N HIS A 343 -13.60 12.39 -5.63
CA HIS A 343 -14.31 11.13 -5.88
C HIS A 343 -13.74 10.40 -7.09
N TYR A 344 -13.81 9.07 -7.06
CA TYR A 344 -13.52 8.25 -8.22
C TYR A 344 -14.61 8.42 -9.28
N ASP A 345 -14.21 8.45 -10.55
CA ASP A 345 -15.16 8.45 -11.67
C ASP A 345 -15.98 7.17 -11.68
N TRP A 346 -15.30 6.03 -11.56
CA TRP A 346 -15.94 4.72 -11.42
C TRP A 346 -16.10 4.40 -9.95
N THR A 347 -17.31 4.25 -9.44
CA THR A 347 -17.58 3.90 -8.04
C THR A 347 -18.23 2.52 -7.95
N ILE A 348 -18.23 1.93 -6.75
CA ILE A 348 -18.98 0.70 -6.49
C ILE A 348 -20.47 1.06 -6.51
N GLU A 349 -21.23 0.32 -7.32
CA GLU A 349 -22.68 0.40 -7.45
C GLU A 349 -23.30 -0.82 -6.75
N HIS A 350 -24.22 -0.56 -5.82
CA HIS A 350 -25.11 -1.58 -5.29
C HIS A 350 -26.28 -1.80 -6.25
N ILE A 351 -26.39 -3.00 -6.79
CA ILE A 351 -27.43 -3.33 -7.78
C ILE A 351 -28.79 -3.28 -7.10
N PHE A 352 -28.98 -4.10 -6.07
CA PHE A 352 -30.01 -3.91 -5.05
C PHE A 352 -29.57 -2.78 -4.10
N PRO A 353 -30.27 -1.63 -4.06
CA PRO A 353 -29.83 -0.43 -3.34
C PRO A 353 -29.65 -0.65 -1.83
N GLN A 354 -28.78 0.12 -1.18
CA GLN A 354 -28.47 0.08 0.26
C GLN A 354 -29.27 1.11 1.11
N GLY A 355 -30.19 1.88 0.51
CA GLY A 355 -30.93 2.92 1.23
C GLY A 355 -31.99 2.35 2.18
N ALA A 356 -32.14 2.96 3.36
CA ALA A 356 -33.14 2.57 4.37
C ALA A 356 -34.58 2.54 3.82
N ASN A 357 -34.89 3.40 2.83
CA ASN A 357 -36.16 3.37 2.13
C ASN A 357 -36.03 2.56 0.84
N ILE A 358 -36.31 1.26 0.93
CA ILE A 358 -36.32 0.36 -0.24
C ILE A 358 -37.50 0.72 -1.15
N PRO A 359 -37.29 1.06 -2.44
CA PRO A 359 -38.37 1.39 -3.34
C PRO A 359 -39.33 0.22 -3.56
N ARG A 360 -40.63 0.50 -3.75
CA ARG A 360 -41.66 -0.53 -3.93
C ARG A 360 -41.32 -1.55 -5.04
N ALA A 361 -40.80 -1.09 -6.17
CA ALA A 361 -40.40 -1.96 -7.27
C ALA A 361 -39.28 -2.97 -6.90
N TRP A 362 -38.43 -2.64 -5.92
CA TRP A 362 -37.42 -3.55 -5.39
C TRP A 362 -38.02 -4.51 -4.37
N ILE A 363 -38.92 -4.04 -3.51
CA ILE A 363 -39.67 -4.89 -2.57
C ILE A 363 -40.45 -5.97 -3.33
N ASP A 364 -41.18 -5.56 -4.39
CA ASP A 364 -41.92 -6.47 -5.26
C ASP A 364 -40.98 -7.47 -5.97
N MET A 365 -39.76 -7.05 -6.36
CA MET A 365 -38.82 -7.90 -7.09
C MET A 365 -38.07 -8.90 -6.21
N ILE A 366 -37.66 -8.49 -5.00
CA ILE A 366 -36.75 -9.28 -4.16
C ILE A 366 -37.50 -10.12 -3.13
N ALA A 367 -38.70 -9.69 -2.73
CA ALA A 367 -39.46 -10.26 -1.62
C ALA A 367 -40.97 -10.35 -1.94
N ASP A 368 -41.36 -10.36 -3.22
CA ASP A 368 -42.74 -10.50 -3.67
C ASP A 368 -43.75 -9.54 -2.99
N GLY A 369 -43.27 -8.34 -2.62
CA GLY A 369 -44.09 -7.28 -2.03
C GLY A 369 -44.01 -7.16 -0.51
N ASP A 370 -43.27 -8.04 0.17
CA ASP A 370 -43.01 -8.02 1.61
C ASP A 370 -41.83 -7.08 1.96
N ALA A 371 -42.15 -5.97 2.64
CA ALA A 371 -41.18 -4.93 2.99
C ALA A 371 -40.21 -5.34 4.11
N GLU A 372 -40.68 -6.14 5.08
CA GLU A 372 -39.85 -6.59 6.20
C GLU A 372 -38.82 -7.59 5.69
N LEU A 373 -39.26 -8.55 4.88
CA LEU A 373 -38.39 -9.53 4.23
C LEU A 373 -37.40 -8.88 3.26
N ALA A 374 -37.81 -7.84 2.51
CA ALA A 374 -36.89 -7.08 1.66
C ALA A 374 -35.77 -6.40 2.47
N THR A 375 -36.07 -5.94 3.68
CA THR A 375 -35.09 -5.34 4.60
C THR A 375 -34.11 -6.39 5.11
N GLU A 376 -34.61 -7.56 5.55
CA GLU A 376 -33.76 -8.71 5.93
C GLU A 376 -32.83 -9.16 4.80
N TYR A 377 -33.34 -9.16 3.56
CA TYR A 377 -32.53 -9.46 2.38
C TYR A 377 -31.47 -8.38 2.10
N GLN A 378 -31.78 -7.11 2.33
CA GLN A 378 -30.80 -6.02 2.17
C GLN A 378 -29.65 -6.16 3.16
N GLU A 379 -29.95 -6.44 4.43
CA GLU A 379 -28.95 -6.65 5.47
C GLU A 379 -28.10 -7.90 5.23
N SER A 380 -28.71 -8.99 4.75
CA SER A 380 -28.01 -10.27 4.59
C SER A 380 -27.21 -10.40 3.29
N CYS A 381 -27.62 -9.75 2.20
CA CYS A 381 -26.97 -9.92 0.90
C CYS A 381 -26.62 -8.62 0.15
N GLY A 382 -26.96 -7.45 0.70
CA GLY A 382 -26.70 -6.15 0.09
C GLY A 382 -25.22 -5.88 -0.18
N ASP A 383 -24.35 -6.29 0.74
CA ASP A 383 -22.91 -6.03 0.69
C ASP A 383 -22.06 -7.23 0.20
N MET A 384 -22.72 -8.27 -0.32
CA MET A 384 -22.05 -9.41 -0.96
C MET A 384 -21.55 -9.03 -2.36
N LEU A 385 -20.43 -9.63 -2.80
CA LEU A 385 -19.85 -9.42 -4.15
C LEU A 385 -20.88 -9.52 -5.29
N GLY A 386 -21.80 -10.48 -5.21
CA GLY A 386 -22.83 -10.69 -6.22
C GLY A 386 -23.75 -9.48 -6.39
N ASN A 387 -23.93 -8.64 -5.39
CA ASN A 387 -24.75 -7.42 -5.47
C ASN A 387 -23.97 -6.17 -5.91
N LEU A 388 -22.67 -6.30 -6.16
CA LEU A 388 -21.79 -5.16 -6.44
C LEU A 388 -21.34 -5.15 -7.90
N THR A 389 -21.15 -3.96 -8.45
CA THR A 389 -20.45 -3.75 -9.72
C THR A 389 -19.74 -2.40 -9.72
N LEU A 390 -19.02 -2.05 -10.79
CA LEU A 390 -18.46 -0.71 -10.99
C LEU A 390 -19.28 0.08 -12.02
N SER A 391 -19.52 1.36 -11.72
CA SER A 391 -20.25 2.26 -12.61
C SER A 391 -19.70 3.69 -12.56
N ALA A 392 -19.53 4.30 -13.73
CA ALA A 392 -19.26 5.73 -13.87
C ALA A 392 -20.52 6.61 -13.72
N TYR A 393 -21.70 5.99 -13.61
CA TYR A 393 -23.00 6.65 -13.59
C TYR A 393 -23.82 6.31 -12.34
N ASN A 394 -23.18 5.80 -11.27
CA ASN A 394 -23.79 5.39 -10.00
C ASN A 394 -24.79 6.43 -9.47
N SER A 395 -24.37 7.70 -9.36
CA SER A 395 -25.24 8.79 -8.88
C SER A 395 -26.53 8.97 -9.70
N SER A 396 -26.51 8.62 -10.99
CA SER A 396 -27.67 8.67 -11.88
C SER A 396 -28.51 7.39 -11.89
N LEU A 397 -27.96 6.26 -11.41
CA LEU A 397 -28.67 4.99 -11.26
C LEU A 397 -29.43 4.95 -9.93
N SER A 398 -28.81 5.41 -8.84
CA SER A 398 -29.42 5.59 -7.52
C SER A 398 -30.27 4.39 -7.09
N ASN A 399 -31.49 4.60 -6.59
CA ASN A 399 -32.43 3.56 -6.22
C ASN A 399 -33.45 3.21 -7.33
N MET A 400 -33.11 3.45 -8.60
CA MET A 400 -34.01 3.08 -9.71
C MET A 400 -34.33 1.58 -9.71
N PRO A 401 -35.51 1.17 -10.21
CA PRO A 401 -35.84 -0.24 -10.47
C PRO A 401 -34.75 -0.92 -11.32
N PHE A 402 -34.50 -2.20 -11.07
CA PHE A 402 -33.45 -2.97 -11.76
C PHE A 402 -33.48 -2.82 -13.28
N GLU A 403 -34.64 -2.95 -13.92
CA GLU A 403 -34.76 -2.83 -15.38
C GLU A 403 -34.37 -1.43 -15.88
N LYS A 404 -34.75 -0.38 -15.14
CA LYS A 404 -34.36 1.00 -15.46
C LYS A 404 -32.87 1.20 -15.30
N LYS A 405 -32.23 0.59 -14.28
CA LYS A 405 -30.77 0.60 -14.14
C LYS A 405 -30.08 -0.16 -15.27
N ARG A 406 -30.59 -1.34 -15.63
CA ARG A 406 -30.04 -2.20 -16.69
C ARG A 406 -30.08 -1.51 -18.05
N ASP A 407 -31.22 -0.93 -18.39
CA ASP A 407 -31.51 -0.38 -19.73
C ASP A 407 -31.27 1.13 -19.82
N ARG A 408 -30.62 1.74 -18.80
CA ARG A 408 -30.35 3.17 -18.77
C ARG A 408 -29.49 3.61 -19.96
N VAL A 409 -29.92 4.68 -20.61
CA VAL A 409 -29.18 5.38 -21.65
C VAL A 409 -28.92 6.84 -21.27
N ASP A 410 -27.87 7.43 -21.83
CA ASP A 410 -27.60 8.86 -21.72
C ASP A 410 -28.47 9.69 -22.68
N ARG A 411 -28.26 11.01 -22.69
CA ARG A 411 -28.99 11.95 -23.59
C ARG A 411 -28.80 11.66 -25.08
N LYS A 412 -27.76 10.91 -25.46
CA LYS A 412 -27.43 10.54 -26.84
C LYS A 412 -27.88 9.11 -27.17
N GLY A 413 -28.64 8.44 -26.28
CA GLY A 413 -29.09 7.07 -26.47
C GLY A 413 -28.01 6.01 -26.26
N ARG A 414 -26.84 6.38 -25.73
CA ARG A 414 -25.75 5.43 -25.47
C ARG A 414 -26.02 4.69 -24.16
N PRO A 415 -25.81 3.37 -24.09
CA PRO A 415 -26.07 2.61 -22.87
C PRO A 415 -25.08 3.01 -21.76
N VAL A 416 -25.62 3.49 -20.64
CA VAL A 416 -24.87 3.87 -19.43
C VAL A 416 -25.29 3.06 -18.20
N GLY A 417 -26.30 2.20 -18.36
CA GLY A 417 -26.70 1.18 -17.41
C GLY A 417 -25.87 -0.10 -17.49
N TYR A 418 -26.43 -1.23 -17.07
CA TYR A 418 -25.72 -2.51 -17.10
C TYR A 418 -25.53 -3.10 -18.52
N LYS A 419 -26.25 -2.59 -19.53
CA LYS A 419 -26.03 -2.93 -20.95
C LYS A 419 -24.89 -2.13 -21.62
N ASN A 420 -23.93 -1.64 -20.85
CA ASN A 420 -22.79 -0.82 -21.30
C ASN A 420 -21.58 -1.64 -21.81
N ASN A 421 -21.72 -2.95 -22.02
CA ASN A 421 -20.65 -3.90 -22.39
C ASN A 421 -19.48 -3.99 -21.39
N PHE A 422 -19.63 -3.44 -20.18
CA PHE A 422 -18.64 -3.59 -19.13
C PHE A 422 -18.56 -5.05 -18.67
N CYS A 423 -17.35 -5.59 -18.53
CA CYS A 423 -17.12 -7.03 -18.32
C CYS A 423 -17.83 -7.59 -17.08
N LEU A 424 -17.83 -6.84 -15.97
CA LEU A 424 -18.53 -7.24 -14.73
C LEU A 424 -20.07 -7.22 -14.86
N ASN A 425 -20.62 -6.58 -15.89
CA ASN A 425 -22.07 -6.45 -16.08
C ASN A 425 -22.65 -7.47 -17.08
N ARG A 426 -21.85 -8.40 -17.62
CA ARG A 426 -22.27 -9.33 -18.68
C ARG A 426 -23.52 -10.16 -18.31
N ASP A 427 -23.65 -10.53 -17.05
CA ASP A 427 -24.80 -11.25 -16.51
C ASP A 427 -25.96 -10.31 -16.17
N LEU A 428 -25.69 -9.15 -15.56
CA LEU A 428 -26.67 -8.11 -15.27
C LEU A 428 -27.40 -7.62 -16.53
N ALA A 429 -26.66 -7.47 -17.63
CA ALA A 429 -27.18 -7.05 -18.93
C ALA A 429 -28.27 -7.99 -19.49
N LYS A 430 -28.21 -9.28 -19.11
CA LYS A 430 -29.11 -10.34 -19.59
C LYS A 430 -30.18 -10.75 -18.58
N ALA A 431 -29.97 -10.42 -17.30
CA ALA A 431 -30.90 -10.77 -16.23
C ALA A 431 -32.23 -10.03 -16.41
N LYS A 432 -33.35 -10.74 -16.21
CA LYS A 432 -34.71 -10.17 -16.27
C LYS A 432 -35.18 -9.67 -14.90
N SER A 433 -34.81 -10.37 -13.84
CA SER A 433 -35.04 -10.01 -12.44
C SER A 433 -33.71 -9.97 -11.69
N TRP A 434 -33.74 -9.44 -10.46
CA TRP A 434 -32.59 -9.44 -9.55
C TRP A 434 -33.03 -9.84 -8.14
N THR A 435 -32.84 -11.12 -7.82
CA THR A 435 -33.31 -11.79 -6.59
C THR A 435 -32.12 -12.20 -5.71
N VAL A 436 -32.39 -12.54 -4.44
CA VAL A 436 -31.38 -13.07 -3.51
C VAL A 436 -30.64 -14.29 -4.09
N GLN A 437 -31.36 -15.16 -4.79
CA GLN A 437 -30.77 -16.35 -5.43
C GLN A 437 -29.78 -15.97 -6.54
N GLN A 438 -30.07 -14.91 -7.30
CA GLN A 438 -29.17 -14.39 -8.33
C GLN A 438 -27.94 -13.71 -7.72
N ILE A 439 -28.12 -12.95 -6.63
CA ILE A 439 -27.01 -12.38 -5.86
C ILE A 439 -26.08 -13.49 -5.39
N LYS A 440 -26.59 -14.51 -4.69
CA LYS A 440 -25.79 -15.66 -4.22
C LYS A 440 -25.09 -16.40 -5.36
N LYS A 441 -25.80 -16.65 -6.47
CA LYS A 441 -25.21 -17.31 -7.65
C LYS A 441 -24.09 -16.48 -8.28
N ARG A 442 -24.26 -15.16 -8.39
CA ARG A 442 -23.24 -14.24 -8.90
C ARG A 442 -22.05 -14.16 -7.96
N THR A 443 -22.28 -14.13 -6.64
CA THR A 443 -21.22 -14.21 -5.63
C THR A 443 -20.34 -15.44 -5.87
N GLU A 444 -20.91 -16.63 -6.03
CA GLU A 444 -20.10 -17.84 -6.31
C GLU A 444 -19.26 -17.73 -7.58
N GLY A 445 -19.82 -17.12 -8.64
CA GLY A 445 -19.09 -16.86 -9.88
C GLY A 445 -17.89 -15.94 -9.66
N LEU A 446 -18.10 -14.79 -9.03
CA LEU A 446 -17.06 -13.81 -8.74
C LEU A 446 -16.02 -14.35 -7.76
N VAL A 447 -16.43 -15.09 -6.72
CA VAL A 447 -15.52 -15.77 -5.78
C VAL A 447 -14.58 -16.72 -6.54
N LYS A 448 -15.10 -17.48 -7.49
CA LYS A 448 -14.29 -18.37 -8.32
C LYS A 448 -13.27 -17.62 -9.17
N ASP A 449 -13.67 -16.51 -9.79
CA ASP A 449 -12.77 -15.68 -10.60
C ASP A 449 -11.69 -15.00 -9.74
N ILE A 450 -12.06 -14.47 -8.56
CA ILE A 450 -11.13 -13.88 -7.58
C ILE A 450 -10.14 -14.92 -7.10
N LEU A 451 -10.59 -16.13 -6.76
CA LEU A 451 -9.69 -17.22 -6.40
C LEU A 451 -8.75 -17.50 -7.56
N ARG A 452 -9.21 -17.67 -8.80
CA ARG A 452 -8.31 -17.92 -9.94
C ARG A 452 -7.23 -16.84 -10.08
N PHE A 453 -7.55 -15.58 -9.83
CA PHE A 453 -6.62 -14.46 -9.98
C PHE A 453 -5.65 -14.30 -8.79
N PHE A 454 -6.14 -14.51 -7.56
CA PHE A 454 -5.41 -14.34 -6.30
C PHE A 454 -5.05 -15.67 -5.61
N VAL A 455 -5.08 -16.77 -6.35
CA VAL A 455 -4.66 -18.10 -5.87
C VAL A 455 -3.15 -18.06 -5.66
N GLU A 456 -2.77 -18.38 -4.43
CA GLU A 456 -1.37 -18.50 -4.01
C GLU A 456 -0.80 -19.92 -4.27
N THR A 457 -1.60 -20.81 -4.86
CA THR A 457 -1.19 -22.20 -5.06
C THR A 457 -0.14 -22.32 -6.16
N ILE A 458 1.08 -22.65 -5.76
CA ILE A 458 2.05 -23.35 -6.61
C ILE A 458 2.00 -24.83 -6.22
N PHE A 459 1.77 -25.68 -7.22
CA PHE A 459 2.03 -27.11 -7.11
C PHE A 459 3.56 -27.30 -7.08
N VAL A 460 4.13 -27.42 -5.88
CA VAL A 460 5.54 -27.81 -5.73
C VAL A 460 5.63 -29.32 -5.94
N LEU A 461 6.06 -29.74 -7.13
CA LEU A 461 6.46 -31.12 -7.36
C LEU A 461 7.77 -31.36 -6.60
N ARG A 462 7.75 -32.19 -5.55
CA ARG A 462 8.96 -32.60 -4.84
C ARG A 462 9.80 -33.54 -5.70
N GLN A 463 11.13 -33.50 -5.59
CA GLN A 463 12.03 -34.40 -6.34
C GLN A 463 11.65 -35.88 -6.19
N GLY A 464 11.33 -36.36 -4.98
CA GLY A 464 10.86 -37.73 -4.78
C GLY A 464 9.49 -38.06 -5.40
N ALA A 465 8.69 -37.09 -5.83
CA ALA A 465 7.50 -37.32 -6.66
C ALA A 465 7.87 -37.44 -8.16
N ILE A 466 8.93 -36.74 -8.59
CA ILE A 466 9.51 -36.84 -9.93
C ILE A 466 10.22 -38.18 -10.10
N ASP A 467 11.02 -38.61 -9.14
CA ASP A 467 11.75 -39.89 -9.21
C ASP A 467 10.77 -41.09 -9.29
N ARG A 468 9.65 -41.01 -8.56
CA ARG A 468 8.57 -42.00 -8.65
C ARG A 468 7.84 -41.94 -9.99
N ALA A 469 7.59 -40.75 -10.53
CA ALA A 469 7.02 -40.60 -11.86
C ALA A 469 7.93 -41.17 -12.96
N GLN A 470 9.26 -41.01 -12.81
CA GLN A 470 10.25 -41.60 -13.71
C GLN A 470 10.31 -43.13 -13.59
N GLN A 471 10.26 -43.68 -12.38
CA GLN A 471 10.16 -45.14 -12.17
C GLN A 471 8.85 -45.73 -12.72
N ASP A 472 7.72 -45.05 -12.55
CA ASP A 472 6.44 -45.53 -13.07
C ASP A 472 6.37 -45.45 -14.61
N CYS A 473 7.05 -44.48 -15.22
CA CYS A 473 7.28 -44.42 -16.68
C CYS A 473 8.10 -45.61 -17.17
N GLN A 474 9.18 -45.95 -16.47
CA GLN A 474 9.99 -47.14 -16.76
C GLN A 474 9.19 -48.45 -16.61
N ARG A 475 8.10 -48.44 -15.83
CA ARG A 475 7.16 -49.57 -15.66
C ARG A 475 5.98 -49.56 -16.64
N GLY A 476 5.96 -48.64 -17.62
CA GLY A 476 4.95 -48.61 -18.68
C GLY A 476 3.65 -47.88 -18.32
N HIS A 477 3.61 -47.13 -17.22
CA HIS A 477 2.47 -46.28 -16.89
C HIS A 477 2.49 -44.97 -17.71
N PRO A 478 1.35 -44.54 -18.28
CA PRO A 478 1.30 -43.32 -19.09
C PRO A 478 1.52 -42.06 -18.23
N LEU A 479 2.44 -41.19 -18.67
CA LEU A 479 2.63 -39.86 -18.11
C LEU A 479 1.86 -38.80 -18.93
N LEU A 480 1.29 -37.81 -18.25
CA LEU A 480 0.71 -36.63 -18.90
C LEU A 480 1.80 -35.59 -19.13
N SER A 481 1.86 -35.02 -20.33
CA SER A 481 2.67 -33.81 -20.55
C SER A 481 2.13 -32.63 -19.72
N VAL A 482 3.01 -31.68 -19.39
CA VAL A 482 2.64 -30.41 -18.75
C VAL A 482 1.47 -29.73 -19.45
N ASN A 483 1.40 -29.79 -20.78
CA ASN A 483 0.30 -29.18 -21.55
C ASN A 483 -1.02 -29.95 -21.43
N GLN A 484 -0.97 -31.29 -21.38
CA GLN A 484 -2.17 -32.11 -21.12
C GLN A 484 -2.70 -31.88 -19.69
N PHE A 485 -1.81 -31.75 -18.71
CA PHE A 485 -2.21 -31.42 -17.34
C PHE A 485 -2.77 -30.00 -17.21
N LYS A 486 -2.14 -29.00 -17.86
CA LYS A 486 -2.66 -27.62 -17.95
C LYS A 486 -4.05 -27.59 -18.58
N GLY A 487 -4.28 -28.36 -19.63
CA GLY A 487 -5.59 -28.48 -20.28
C GLY A 487 -6.67 -29.11 -19.40
N LEU A 488 -6.30 -30.06 -18.53
CA LEU A 488 -7.22 -30.73 -17.60
C LEU A 488 -7.54 -29.87 -16.36
N CYS A 489 -6.59 -29.10 -15.87
CA CYS A 489 -6.73 -28.36 -14.60
C CYS A 489 -7.04 -26.87 -14.77
N GLY A 490 -6.85 -26.29 -15.96
CA GLY A 490 -7.03 -24.85 -16.19
C GLY A 490 -6.02 -23.96 -15.42
N MET A 491 -4.90 -24.52 -14.95
CA MET A 491 -3.94 -23.85 -14.07
C MET A 491 -2.63 -23.48 -14.78
N ARG A 492 -2.02 -22.36 -14.36
CA ARG A 492 -0.63 -21.98 -14.73
C ARG A 492 0.35 -22.62 -13.73
N ILE A 493 0.98 -23.73 -14.10
CA ILE A 493 2.10 -24.30 -13.31
C ILE A 493 3.40 -23.55 -13.66
N LEU A 494 4.09 -23.02 -12.64
CA LEU A 494 5.40 -22.37 -12.75
C LEU A 494 6.43 -23.10 -11.87
N ARG A 495 7.33 -23.84 -12.55
CA ARG A 495 8.68 -24.32 -12.20
C ARG A 495 8.99 -24.99 -10.84
N LEU A 496 9.93 -25.93 -10.92
CA LEU A 496 10.55 -26.73 -9.85
C LEU A 496 11.53 -25.93 -8.99
N VAL A 497 11.55 -26.22 -7.69
CA VAL A 497 12.62 -25.83 -6.75
C VAL A 497 13.26 -27.12 -6.22
N ASP A 498 14.57 -27.22 -6.41
CA ASP A 498 15.41 -28.30 -5.92
C ASP A 498 15.98 -27.88 -4.56
N THR A 499 15.91 -28.77 -3.56
CA THR A 499 16.85 -28.86 -2.41
C THR A 499 16.37 -29.91 -1.39
N ASP A 500 17.25 -30.88 -1.17
CA ASP A 500 17.35 -31.86 -0.09
C ASP A 500 17.38 -31.18 1.30
N ASP A 501 17.10 -31.79 2.45
CA ASP A 501 16.94 -33.17 2.88
C ASP A 501 16.10 -33.12 4.19
N ARG A 502 15.39 -34.20 4.53
CA ARG A 502 14.50 -34.40 5.71
C ARG A 502 13.08 -33.83 5.65
N ALA A 503 12.17 -34.56 4.99
CA ALA A 503 10.79 -34.76 5.48
C ALA A 503 10.10 -35.90 4.74
N GLN A 504 10.40 -37.14 5.13
CA GLN A 504 9.57 -38.29 4.80
C GLN A 504 8.23 -38.19 5.55
N LYS A 505 7.15 -38.56 4.84
CA LYS A 505 5.74 -38.67 5.28
C LYS A 505 4.93 -37.36 5.21
N ILE A 506 4.35 -37.11 4.03
CA ILE A 506 2.91 -36.87 3.77
C ILE A 506 2.78 -36.76 2.24
N ALA A 507 2.48 -37.88 1.57
CA ALA A 507 2.22 -37.89 0.12
C ALA A 507 1.01 -38.75 -0.28
N GLY A 508 0.31 -39.39 0.67
CA GLY A 508 -0.90 -40.18 0.39
C GLY A 508 -2.21 -39.39 0.53
N PHE A 509 -2.21 -38.32 1.34
CA PHE A 509 -3.43 -37.61 1.72
C PHE A 509 -3.81 -36.49 0.72
N VAL A 510 -2.80 -35.75 0.23
CA VAL A 510 -2.99 -34.61 -0.68
C VAL A 510 -3.48 -35.06 -2.06
N LEU A 511 -2.95 -36.16 -2.59
CA LEU A 511 -3.40 -36.73 -3.87
C LEU A 511 -4.84 -37.26 -3.81
N LYS A 512 -5.29 -37.79 -2.66
CA LYS A 512 -6.67 -38.26 -2.49
C LYS A 512 -7.69 -37.11 -2.50
N ASN A 513 -7.33 -35.94 -1.99
CA ASN A 513 -8.23 -34.79 -1.94
C ASN A 513 -8.30 -34.06 -3.29
N VAL A 514 -7.20 -33.97 -4.03
CA VAL A 514 -7.21 -33.42 -5.40
C VAL A 514 -8.04 -34.29 -6.36
N VAL A 515 -7.98 -35.62 -6.23
CA VAL A 515 -8.77 -36.55 -7.06
C VAL A 515 -10.27 -36.51 -6.71
N LYS A 516 -10.63 -36.22 -5.45
CA LYS A 516 -12.04 -36.12 -5.01
C LYS A 516 -12.77 -34.88 -5.51
N GLN A 517 -12.06 -33.83 -5.93
CA GLN A 517 -12.66 -32.58 -6.42
C GLN A 517 -12.88 -32.56 -7.95
N LEU A 518 -12.52 -33.62 -8.66
CA LEU A 518 -12.76 -33.74 -10.11
C LEU A 518 -14.16 -34.35 -10.38
N PRO A 519 -14.91 -33.85 -11.39
CA PRO A 519 -16.20 -34.40 -11.77
C PRO A 519 -16.16 -35.92 -12.05
N PRO A 520 -17.20 -36.71 -11.64
CA PRO A 520 -17.20 -38.17 -11.76
C PRO A 520 -16.99 -38.73 -13.17
N LEU A 521 -17.30 -37.95 -14.20
CA LEU A 521 -17.13 -38.32 -15.61
C LEU A 521 -15.66 -38.40 -16.07
N LEU A 522 -14.70 -37.89 -15.29
CA LEU A 522 -13.26 -38.01 -15.56
C LEU A 522 -12.59 -39.19 -14.84
N LEU A 523 -13.34 -39.99 -14.05
CA LEU A 523 -12.78 -41.00 -13.14
C LEU A 523 -12.66 -42.44 -13.70
N ARG A 524 -12.80 -42.68 -15.01
CA ARG A 524 -12.44 -43.97 -15.66
C ARG A 524 -11.86 -43.71 -17.07
N PRO A 525 -10.73 -44.31 -17.52
CA PRO A 525 -9.75 -45.20 -16.88
C PRO A 525 -8.49 -44.47 -16.35
N PHE A 526 -8.53 -43.16 -16.16
CA PHE A 526 -7.36 -42.34 -15.78
C PHE A 526 -7.10 -42.25 -14.28
N VAL A 527 -7.22 -43.37 -13.54
CA VAL A 527 -6.80 -43.41 -12.14
C VAL A 527 -5.29 -43.65 -12.10
N ARG A 528 -4.54 -42.53 -12.07
CA ARG A 528 -3.06 -42.38 -11.92
C ARG A 528 -2.23 -42.18 -13.19
N PRO A 529 -2.30 -41.00 -13.84
CA PRO A 529 -1.16 -40.48 -14.58
C PRO A 529 -0.39 -39.44 -13.75
N LEU A 530 0.95 -39.52 -13.77
CA LEU A 530 1.87 -38.50 -13.23
C LEU A 530 2.32 -37.53 -14.34
N ILE A 531 2.80 -36.34 -13.96
CA ILE A 531 3.22 -35.28 -14.91
C ILE A 531 4.66 -35.55 -15.39
N ALA A 532 4.87 -35.61 -16.70
CA ALA A 532 6.18 -35.56 -17.36
C ALA A 532 6.55 -34.14 -17.78
N TRP A 533 7.78 -33.71 -17.48
CA TRP A 533 8.41 -32.56 -18.12
C TRP A 533 9.21 -33.03 -19.34
N ASN A 534 8.86 -32.57 -20.54
CA ASN A 534 9.67 -32.83 -21.74
C ASN A 534 10.97 -32.01 -21.65
N LEU A 535 12.02 -32.63 -21.12
CA LEU A 535 13.41 -32.19 -21.22
C LEU A 535 13.99 -32.67 -22.57
N VAL A 536 13.59 -32.10 -23.70
CA VAL A 536 14.39 -32.17 -24.94
C VAL A 536 14.15 -30.93 -25.79
N LYS A 537 15.17 -30.05 -25.86
CA LYS A 537 15.83 -29.67 -27.12
C LYS A 537 17.13 -28.92 -26.83
N ASN A 538 18.19 -29.69 -26.65
CA ASN A 538 19.50 -29.44 -27.26
C ASN A 538 19.95 -30.77 -27.88
N THR A 539 19.46 -30.99 -29.10
CA THR A 539 20.26 -31.37 -30.25
C THR A 539 19.93 -30.36 -31.33
#